data_AF-A0A1V2HQC1-F1
#
_entry.id   AF-A0A1V2HQC1-F1
#
_cell.length_a   1.000
_cell.length_b   1.000
_cell.length_c   1.000
_cell.angle_alpha   90.00
_cell.angle_beta   90.00
_cell.angle_gamma   90.00
#
_symmetry.space_group_name_H-M   'P 1'
#
loop_
_entity.id
_entity.type
_entity.pdbx_description
1 polymer ?
#
loop_
_entity_poly.entity_id
_entity_poly.type
_entity_poly.pdbx_seq_one_letter_code
_entity_poly.pdbx_strand_id
1 'polypeptide(L)' 'MKEKAYQSKPLLTKREREVFELLVQDKTTKEIAGELFISEKTVRNHIS' A
#
# COMPACT_ATOMS: atom_id res chain seq x y z
N MET A 1 15.07 -19.48 27.26
CA MET A 1 14.28 -20.04 26.15
C MET A 1 14.03 -18.91 25.17
N LYS A 2 14.47 -18.99 23.91
CA LYS A 2 14.29 -17.89 22.94
C LYS A 2 12.85 -17.91 22.45
N GLU A 3 12.07 -16.91 22.83
CA GLU A 3 10.74 -16.64 22.25
C GLU A 3 10.89 -16.46 20.74
N LYS A 4 10.43 -17.45 19.97
CA LYS A 4 10.20 -17.27 18.54
C LYS A 4 9.02 -16.29 18.43
N ALA A 5 9.33 -15.01 18.31
CA ALA A 5 8.37 -14.01 17.87
C ALA A 5 7.80 -14.50 16.54
N TYR A 6 6.55 -14.95 16.55
CA TYR A 6 5.77 -15.18 15.34
C TYR A 6 5.63 -13.80 14.69
N GLN A 7 6.56 -13.47 13.79
CA GLN A 7 6.48 -12.26 12.98
C GLN A 7 5.27 -12.45 12.09
N SER A 8 4.11 -11.97 12.56
CA SER A 8 2.90 -11.86 11.77
C SER A 8 3.27 -11.14 10.49
N LYS A 9 3.15 -11.83 9.34
CA LYS A 9 3.37 -11.21 8.05
C LYS A 9 2.50 -9.95 8.00
N PRO A 10 3.06 -8.80 7.58
CA PRO A 10 2.27 -7.59 7.50
C PRO A 10 1.07 -7.83 6.58
N LEU A 11 -0.10 -7.40 7.02
CA LEU A 11 -1.38 -7.52 6.30
C LEU A 11 -1.31 -6.88 4.90
N LEU A 12 -0.47 -5.85 4.77
CA LEU A 12 -0.25 -5.10 3.53
C LEU A 12 1.21 -5.22 3.14
N THR A 13 1.44 -5.43 1.84
CA THR A 13 2.74 -5.21 1.23
C THR A 13 3.15 -3.75 1.34
N LYS A 14 4.43 -3.47 1.10
CA LYS A 14 4.95 -2.09 1.15
C LYS A 14 4.17 -1.15 0.22
N ARG A 15 3.84 -1.62 -1.00
CA ARG A 15 3.15 -0.80 -2.00
C ARG A 15 1.68 -0.57 -1.67
N GLU A 16 0.99 -1.58 -1.13
CA GLU A 16 -0.39 -1.41 -0.67
C GLU A 16 -0.44 -0.40 0.48
N ARG A 17 0.51 -0.46 1.42
CA ARG A 17 0.62 0.55 2.49
C ARG A 17 0.82 1.96 1.93
N GLU A 18 1.74 2.16 1.00
CA GLU A 18 1.98 3.48 0.40
C GLU A 18 0.72 4.01 -0.31
N VAL A 19 0.01 3.16 -1.05
CA VAL A 19 -1.27 3.54 -1.68
C VAL A 19 -2.31 3.93 -0.62
N PHE A 20 -2.44 3.14 0.46
CA PHE A 20 -3.36 3.45 1.55
C PHE A 20 -3.00 4.75 2.29
N GLU A 21 -1.72 5.01 2.54
CA GLU A 21 -1.24 6.24 3.19
C GLU A 21 -1.56 7.49 2.38
N LEU A 22 -1.59 7.37 1.05
CA LEU A 22 -1.98 8.46 0.16
C LEU A 22 -3.51 8.60 0.07
N LEU A 23 -4.25 7.49 0.07
CA LEU A 23 -5.71 7.52 0.11
C LEU A 23 -6.26 8.19 1.37
N VAL A 24 -5.66 7.95 2.54
CA VAL A 24 -6.08 8.62 3.80
C VAL A 24 -5.75 10.11 3.83
N GLN A 25 -4.94 10.60 2.90
CA GLN A 25 -4.67 12.03 2.69
C GLN A 25 -5.63 12.67 1.68
N ASP A 26 -6.77 12.02 1.38
CA ASP A 26 -7.76 12.44 0.39
C ASP A 26 -7.21 12.52 -1.06
N LYS A 27 -6.07 11.87 -1.35
CA LYS A 27 -5.52 11.84 -2.70
C LYS A 27 -6.33 10.91 -3.59
N THR A 28 -6.59 11.36 -4.82
CA THR A 28 -7.27 10.55 -5.83
C THR A 28 -6.35 9.47 -6.40
N THR A 29 -6.93 8.40 -6.96
CA THR A 29 -6.14 7.34 -7.62
C THR A 29 -5.26 7.87 -8.75
N LYS A 30 -5.64 8.98 -9.37
CA LYS A 30 -4.87 9.67 -10.41
C LYS A 30 -3.64 10.38 -9.85
N GLU A 31 -3.78 11.06 -8.72
CA GLU A 31 -2.65 11.70 -8.02
C GLU A 31 -1.68 10.65 -7.48
N ILE A 32 -2.21 9.60 -6.86
CA ILE A 32 -1.43 8.46 -6.35
C ILE A 32 -0.66 7.78 -7.48
N ALA A 33 -1.31 7.58 -8.63
CA ALA A 33 -0.66 7.05 -9.84
C ALA A 33 0.51 7.92 -10.29
N GLY A 34 0.33 9.25 -10.27
CA GLY A 34 1.38 10.22 -10.57
C GLY A 34 2.54 10.17 -9.58
N GLU A 35 2.27 10.12 -8.29
CA GLU A 35 3.31 10.10 -7.24
C GLU A 35 4.10 8.79 -7.20
N LEU A 36 3.42 7.66 -7.42
CA LEU A 36 4.04 6.35 -7.40
C LEU A 36 4.59 5.92 -8.78
N PHE A 37 4.47 6.77 -9.80
CA PHE A 37 4.88 6.51 -11.19
C PHE A 37 4.31 5.20 -11.75
N ILE A 38 3.05 4.93 -11.44
CA ILE A 38 2.31 3.74 -11.88
C ILE A 38 1.01 4.15 -12.56
N SER A 39 0.33 3.20 -13.20
CA SER A 39 -0.99 3.47 -13.79
C SER A 39 -2.08 3.48 -12.72
N GLU A 40 -3.17 4.22 -12.95
CA GLU A 40 -4.38 4.15 -12.10
C GLU A 40 -4.96 2.73 -12.01
N LYS A 41 -4.74 1.89 -13.03
CA LYS A 41 -5.07 0.46 -12.99
C LYS A 41 -4.22 -0.28 -11.95
N THR A 42 -2.92 0.01 -11.89
CA THR A 42 -2.00 -0.56 -10.90
C THR A 42 -2.36 -0.12 -9.48
N VAL A 43 -2.73 1.16 -9.29
CA VAL A 43 -3.23 1.65 -7.99
C VAL A 43 -4.46 0.85 -7.54
N ARG A 44 -5.44 0.67 -8.43
CA ARG A 44 -6.64 -0.14 -8.14
C ARG A 44 -6.31 -1.60 -7.81
N ASN A 45 -5.33 -2.19 -8.49
CA ASN A 45 -4.86 -3.55 -8.19
C ASN A 45 -4.23 -3.67 -6.79
N HIS A 46 -3.67 -2.59 -6.23
CA HIS A 46 -3.16 -2.55 -4.85
C HIS A 46 -4.27 -2.30 -3.81
N ILE A 47 -5.49 -1.98 -4.24
CA ILE A 47 -6.64 -1.76 -3.36
C ILE A 47 -7.59 -2.98 -3.38
N SER A 48 -7.55 -3.78 -4.45
CA SER A 48 -8.40 -4.97 -4.67
C SER A 48 -7.92 -6.20 -3.91
#